data_AF-R7LAF3-F1
#
_entry.id   AF-R7LAF3-F1
#
_cell.length_a   1.000
_cell.length_b   1.000
_cell.length_c   1.000
_cell.angle_alpha   90.00
_cell.angle_beta   90.00
_cell.angle_gamma   90.00
#
_symmetry.space_group_name_H-M   'P 1'
#
loop_
_entity.id
_entity.type
_entity.pdbx_description
1 polymer ?
#
loop_
_entity_poly.entity_id
_entity_poly.type
_entity_poly.pdbx_seq_one_letter_code
_entity_poly.pdbx_strand_id
1 'polypeptide(L)'
;MRFRLTLFLLILNAALFFGIWSLERSDSEGGDKPHASIAFSVLQIEGKNIEKPRILKLENNRWRIVSPIDWPANLFAVNRIKNQLEFLDKEASFSLDEVKKHGHSLSEYGLDDPAYVFKYGNEKKMYALKIGKSAPIGDRIYMLDENGNRIIVVDKEFVDSLIVDIERLRQQFIFEIPRFEVSAFSIRLPVETSDASGKMNFRRIGLIKDGGKWKFETPIVADADTREVNAFLDDICQLSASGFNSVSADNAGFDVSALPATITIQGTNRRQVLLLGGKTKDGSQVYAHLENNPTIFTLDASILKKISDIQTTLREKSFLRFDINQTVGIDISKDGKSLKLRKLKSGVWDVIGSGSDGQTLTSNADLALVNNLLSRLEKVKARQFVNDVPGENLAAYGLTPKCLHITVAQSDQTQRGIRIGSTYKLGGARLMYAASDDSDAVYGISMELSEAASTDFLYYRSRILEILPEKAVVQFLRIMELRNAEPPRAVFEIQSANGDFSKALSLLPQRRSSAAKTLLSFGKRFVIGDYLDAPFSDKGVEAQGQTYPWKYVMEVGVELPGTDSSTQTEILKWHFTKRLGGTVQYGGSAKSDAVYTLSDSCIDALFELTQEYAPPKSVEKPAPDPLKQ
;
A
#
# COMPACT_ATOMS: atom_id res chain seq x y z
N MET A 1 -67.82 42.57 59.34
CA MET A 1 -66.35 42.62 59.18
C MET A 1 -65.93 41.56 58.16
N ARG A 2 -65.56 41.94 56.92
CA ARG A 2 -64.74 41.14 55.96
C ARG A 2 -64.67 41.79 54.57
N PHE A 3 -65.66 42.61 54.14
CA PHE A 3 -65.70 43.18 52.78
C PHE A 3 -64.59 44.20 52.46
N ARG A 4 -64.18 45.03 53.43
CA ARG A 4 -63.06 45.97 53.26
C ARG A 4 -61.70 45.27 53.16
N LEU A 5 -61.55 44.13 53.84
CA LEU A 5 -60.32 43.33 53.78
C LEU A 5 -60.22 42.59 52.44
N THR A 6 -61.33 42.05 51.92
CA THR A 6 -61.35 41.42 50.59
C THR A 6 -61.05 42.40 49.47
N LEU A 7 -61.60 43.63 49.54
CA LEU A 7 -61.32 44.66 48.53
C LEU A 7 -59.84 45.10 48.56
N PHE A 8 -59.27 45.24 49.77
CA PHE A 8 -57.86 45.56 49.93
C PHE A 8 -56.95 44.44 49.39
N LEU A 9 -57.26 43.17 49.69
CA LEU A 9 -56.54 42.00 49.15
C LEU A 9 -56.65 41.88 47.63
N LEU A 10 -57.77 42.30 47.03
CA LEU A 10 -57.98 42.26 45.59
C LEU A 10 -57.17 43.36 44.88
N ILE A 11 -57.09 44.56 45.46
CA ILE A 11 -56.22 45.63 44.98
C ILE A 11 -54.74 45.25 45.13
N LEU A 12 -54.37 44.63 46.25
CA LEU A 12 -52.99 44.17 46.47
C LEU A 12 -52.59 43.06 45.48
N ASN A 13 -53.50 42.13 45.17
CA ASN A 13 -53.27 41.11 44.14
C ASN A 13 -53.21 41.72 42.73
N ALA A 14 -54.03 42.73 42.43
CA ALA A 14 -53.95 43.43 41.15
C ALA A 14 -52.63 44.20 41.01
N ALA A 15 -52.13 44.82 42.08
CA ALA A 15 -50.83 45.49 42.10
C ALA A 15 -49.66 44.50 41.99
N LEU A 16 -49.73 43.34 42.66
CA LEU A 16 -48.77 42.26 42.50
C LEU A 16 -48.79 41.67 41.09
N PHE A 17 -49.97 41.46 40.51
CA PHE A 17 -50.13 40.98 39.14
C PHE A 17 -49.58 42.01 38.14
N PHE A 18 -49.83 43.30 38.34
CA PHE A 18 -49.28 44.35 37.48
C PHE A 18 -47.77 44.52 37.66
N GLY A 19 -47.25 44.33 38.87
CA GLY A 19 -45.83 44.30 39.17
C GLY A 19 -45.13 43.12 38.51
N ILE A 20 -45.70 41.91 38.58
CA ILE A 20 -45.19 40.71 37.90
C ILE A 20 -45.32 40.87 36.39
N TRP A 21 -46.47 41.34 35.88
CA TRP A 21 -46.67 41.58 34.45
C TRP A 21 -45.73 42.66 33.89
N SER A 22 -45.38 43.68 34.69
CA SER A 22 -44.39 44.70 34.33
C SER A 22 -42.96 44.16 34.38
N LEU A 23 -42.63 43.33 35.38
CA LEU A 23 -41.32 42.69 35.51
C LEU A 23 -41.10 41.63 34.42
N GLU A 24 -42.13 40.89 34.05
CA GLU A 24 -42.13 39.90 32.96
C GLU A 24 -42.13 40.58 31.57
N ARG A 25 -42.56 41.85 31.48
CA ARG A 25 -42.34 42.70 30.31
C ARG A 25 -40.96 43.36 30.29
N SER A 26 -40.28 43.50 31.42
CA SER A 26 -38.96 44.15 31.51
C SER A 26 -37.77 43.18 31.58
N ASP A 27 -37.99 41.89 31.85
CA ASP A 27 -36.96 40.84 31.77
C ASP A 27 -37.19 39.92 30.57
N SER A 28 -36.94 40.46 29.37
CA SER A 28 -36.55 39.69 28.18
C SER A 28 -35.72 40.52 27.20
N GLU A 29 -34.84 41.41 27.69
CA GLU A 29 -33.76 42.01 26.88
C GLU A 29 -32.43 41.23 26.97
N GLY A 30 -32.48 39.97 27.41
CA GLY A 30 -31.38 38.99 27.31
C GLY A 30 -31.57 37.96 26.20
N GLY A 31 -32.53 38.16 25.30
CA GLY A 31 -32.73 37.32 24.12
C GLY A 31 -31.83 37.79 22.98
N ASP A 32 -30.92 36.92 22.56
CA ASP A 32 -30.10 37.03 21.36
C ASP A 32 -30.99 37.43 20.17
N LYS A 33 -31.04 38.73 19.86
CA LYS A 33 -31.71 39.21 18.63
C LYS A 33 -31.02 38.49 17.49
N PRO A 34 -31.75 37.86 16.54
CA PRO A 34 -31.13 37.29 15.36
C PRO A 34 -30.28 38.38 14.72
N HIS A 35 -28.95 38.19 14.74
CA HIS A 35 -28.03 39.16 14.17
C HIS A 35 -28.49 39.45 12.74
N ALA A 36 -28.72 40.73 12.42
CA ALA A 36 -29.07 41.12 11.08
C ALA A 36 -27.90 40.73 10.18
N SER A 37 -28.04 39.63 9.45
CA SER A 37 -26.94 39.09 8.66
C SER A 37 -26.47 40.16 7.68
N ILE A 38 -25.20 40.55 7.73
CA ILE A 38 -24.69 41.57 6.81
C ILE A 38 -24.63 40.95 5.42
N ALA A 39 -25.61 41.29 4.58
CA ALA A 39 -25.66 40.84 3.21
C ALA A 39 -24.83 41.78 2.33
N PHE A 40 -23.68 41.30 1.84
CA PHE A 40 -22.88 41.96 0.82
C PHE A 40 -22.59 41.01 -0.34
N SER A 41 -22.51 41.57 -1.54
CA SER A 41 -22.16 40.86 -2.79
C SER A 41 -20.83 41.33 -3.37
N VAL A 42 -20.21 42.37 -2.80
CA VAL A 42 -18.89 42.88 -3.19
C VAL A 42 -18.06 43.08 -1.94
N LEU A 43 -16.80 42.68 -2.02
CA LEU A 43 -15.78 42.84 -1.00
C LEU A 43 -14.49 43.36 -1.67
N GLN A 44 -13.91 44.42 -1.12
CA GLN A 44 -12.69 45.03 -1.65
C GLN A 44 -11.74 45.38 -0.51
N ILE A 45 -10.48 44.96 -0.64
CA ILE A 45 -9.42 45.20 0.34
C ILE A 45 -8.28 45.92 -0.36
N GLU A 46 -7.96 47.11 0.13
CA GLU A 46 -6.89 47.98 -0.36
C GLU A 46 -5.98 48.35 0.79
N GLY A 47 -4.72 48.68 0.51
CA GLY A 47 -3.79 49.13 1.55
C GLY A 47 -2.40 49.34 1.03
N LYS A 48 -1.54 49.96 1.86
CA LYS A 48 -0.18 50.36 1.46
C LYS A 48 0.71 49.17 1.07
N ASN A 49 0.45 48.01 1.66
CA ASN A 49 1.19 46.76 1.40
C ASN A 49 0.47 45.83 0.41
N ILE A 50 -0.52 46.33 -0.32
CA ILE A 50 -1.30 45.57 -1.31
C ILE A 50 -1.07 46.22 -2.69
N GLU A 51 -0.26 45.60 -3.54
CA GLU A 51 0.08 46.15 -4.87
C GLU A 51 -1.14 46.40 -5.75
N LYS A 52 -2.10 45.46 -5.73
CA LYS A 52 -3.36 45.52 -6.47
C LYS A 52 -4.53 45.23 -5.54
N PRO A 53 -5.61 46.02 -5.61
CA PRO A 53 -6.77 45.85 -4.74
C PRO A 53 -7.34 44.44 -4.88
N ARG A 54 -7.64 43.80 -3.76
CA ARG A 54 -8.25 42.47 -3.73
C ARG A 54 -9.75 42.67 -3.84
N ILE A 55 -10.34 42.34 -4.98
CA ILE A 55 -11.77 42.57 -5.25
C ILE A 55 -12.44 41.21 -5.43
N LEU A 56 -13.42 40.92 -4.59
CA LEU A 56 -14.25 39.73 -4.64
C LEU A 56 -15.69 40.14 -4.94
N LYS A 57 -16.35 39.38 -5.82
CA LYS A 57 -17.76 39.55 -6.18
C LYS A 57 -18.51 38.23 -6.04
N LEU A 58 -19.76 38.31 -5.58
CA LEU A 58 -20.69 37.19 -5.55
C LEU A 58 -21.45 37.14 -6.87
N GLU A 59 -21.13 36.16 -7.71
CA GLU A 59 -21.71 35.97 -9.04
C GLU A 59 -22.25 34.54 -9.16
N ASN A 60 -23.49 34.37 -9.63
CA ASN A 60 -24.13 33.05 -9.75
C ASN A 60 -24.06 32.21 -8.46
N ASN A 61 -24.30 32.86 -7.31
CA ASN A 61 -24.21 32.27 -5.97
C ASN A 61 -22.82 31.69 -5.62
N ARG A 62 -21.74 32.19 -6.26
CA ARG A 62 -20.35 31.82 -5.97
C ARG A 62 -19.48 33.06 -5.84
N TRP A 63 -18.62 33.07 -4.84
CA TRP A 63 -17.65 34.14 -4.67
C TRP A 63 -16.49 33.95 -5.66
N ARG A 64 -16.13 35.02 -6.35
CA ARG A 64 -15.05 35.06 -7.34
C ARG A 64 -14.15 36.26 -7.06
N ILE A 65 -12.84 36.04 -7.09
CA ILE A 65 -11.84 37.08 -7.09
C ILE A 65 -11.77 37.62 -8.52
N VAL A 66 -11.92 38.94 -8.67
CA VAL A 66 -11.83 39.67 -9.94
C VAL A 66 -10.48 40.39 -10.06
N SER A 67 -9.87 40.71 -8.92
CA SER A 67 -8.53 41.32 -8.85
C SER A 67 -7.80 40.82 -7.60
N PRO A 68 -6.48 40.53 -7.67
CA PRO A 68 -5.59 40.71 -8.83
C PRO A 68 -5.65 39.60 -9.88
N ILE A 69 -6.32 38.49 -9.56
CA ILE A 69 -6.47 37.31 -10.42
C ILE A 69 -7.95 37.01 -10.61
N ASP A 70 -8.33 36.52 -11.78
CA ASP A 70 -9.70 36.08 -12.03
C ASP A 70 -9.85 34.59 -11.62
N TRP A 71 -10.30 34.34 -10.39
CA TRP A 71 -10.26 32.99 -9.78
C TRP A 71 -11.40 32.75 -8.78
N PRO A 72 -11.90 31.51 -8.61
CA PRO A 72 -12.88 31.20 -7.56
C PRO A 72 -12.35 31.55 -6.16
N ALA A 73 -13.19 32.15 -5.32
CA ALA A 73 -12.83 32.50 -3.96
C ALA A 73 -13.13 31.34 -3.00
N ASN A 74 -12.37 31.28 -1.91
CA ASN A 74 -12.62 30.40 -0.79
C ASN A 74 -13.83 30.91 0.01
N LEU A 75 -14.95 30.21 -0.12
CA LEU A 75 -16.20 30.55 0.57
C LEU A 75 -16.03 30.64 2.10
N PHE A 76 -15.21 29.78 2.71
CA PHE A 76 -14.97 29.81 4.16
C PHE A 76 -14.24 31.06 4.59
N ALA A 77 -13.26 31.52 3.80
CA ALA A 77 -12.53 32.76 4.08
C ALA A 77 -13.48 33.97 4.00
N VAL A 78 -14.33 34.02 2.97
CA VAL A 78 -15.31 35.10 2.81
C VAL A 78 -16.35 35.09 3.94
N ASN A 79 -16.87 33.91 4.30
CA ASN A 79 -17.83 33.79 5.40
C ASN A 79 -17.22 34.17 6.76
N ARG A 80 -15.94 33.86 6.99
CA ARG A 80 -15.23 34.31 8.19
C ARG A 80 -15.18 35.84 8.27
N ILE A 81 -14.82 36.50 7.16
CA ILE A 81 -14.82 37.97 7.08
C ILE A 81 -16.22 38.52 7.36
N LYS A 82 -17.25 37.94 6.73
CA LYS A 82 -18.64 38.34 6.94
C LYS A 82 -19.03 38.25 8.42
N ASN A 83 -18.77 37.11 9.06
CA ASN A 83 -19.09 36.92 10.47
C ASN A 83 -18.35 37.94 11.35
N GLN A 84 -17.09 38.25 11.04
CA GLN A 84 -16.32 39.24 11.79
C GLN A 84 -16.93 40.64 11.71
N LEU A 85 -17.43 41.04 10.54
CA LEU A 85 -18.11 42.31 10.35
C LEU A 85 -19.43 42.39 11.14
N GLU A 86 -20.13 41.26 11.32
CA GLU A 86 -21.38 41.22 12.11
C GLU A 86 -21.15 41.50 13.60
N PHE A 87 -19.96 41.22 14.12
CA PHE A 87 -19.60 41.52 15.51
C PHE A 87 -19.05 42.94 15.72
N LEU A 88 -18.80 43.69 14.64
CA LEU A 88 -18.19 45.01 14.72
C LEU A 88 -19.00 46.02 15.56
N ASP A 89 -20.34 45.91 15.53
CA ASP A 89 -21.23 46.80 16.30
C ASP A 89 -21.11 46.63 17.83
N LYS A 90 -20.46 45.57 18.30
CA LYS A 90 -20.26 45.30 19.73
C LYS A 90 -18.96 45.91 20.29
N GLU A 91 -18.10 46.42 19.43
CA GLU A 91 -16.81 47.00 19.81
C GLU A 91 -16.97 48.41 20.37
N ALA A 92 -16.04 48.80 21.25
CA ALA A 92 -16.03 50.15 21.82
C ALA A 92 -15.87 51.19 20.68
N SER A 93 -16.75 52.19 20.65
CA SER A 93 -16.74 53.22 19.62
C SER A 93 -17.11 54.59 20.17
N PHE A 94 -16.67 55.64 19.48
CA PHE A 94 -16.97 57.04 19.82
C PHE A 94 -17.26 57.86 18.56
N SER A 95 -18.07 58.91 18.71
CA SER A 95 -18.57 59.72 17.58
C SER A 95 -17.46 60.55 16.95
N LEU A 96 -17.38 60.55 15.61
CA LEU A 96 -16.42 61.39 14.89
C LEU A 96 -16.69 62.89 15.10
N ASP A 97 -17.95 63.27 15.27
CA ASP A 97 -18.33 64.68 15.47
C ASP A 97 -17.89 65.20 16.84
N GLU A 98 -17.88 64.33 17.87
CA GLU A 98 -17.39 64.68 19.21
C GLU A 98 -15.87 64.89 19.20
N VAL A 99 -15.13 64.00 18.51
CA VAL A 99 -13.67 64.11 18.34
C VAL A 99 -13.29 65.45 17.70
N LYS A 100 -13.99 65.83 16.62
CA LYS A 100 -13.75 67.12 15.94
C LYS A 100 -14.11 68.33 16.82
N LYS A 101 -15.18 68.24 17.61
CA LYS A 101 -15.58 69.32 18.56
C LYS A 101 -14.56 69.52 19.67
N HIS A 102 -13.88 68.46 20.10
CA HIS A 102 -12.80 68.52 21.09
C HIS A 102 -11.43 68.91 20.51
N GLY A 103 -11.36 69.28 19.23
CA GLY A 103 -10.13 69.77 18.59
C GLY A 103 -9.16 68.68 18.14
N HIS A 104 -9.55 67.40 18.20
CA HIS A 104 -8.75 66.29 17.73
C HIS A 104 -8.94 66.05 16.22
N SER A 105 -7.87 65.65 15.54
CA SER A 105 -7.85 65.40 14.10
C SER A 105 -7.82 63.90 13.75
N LEU A 106 -8.29 63.51 12.56
CA LEU A 106 -8.23 62.12 12.06
C LEU A 106 -6.78 61.62 11.92
N SER A 107 -5.84 62.52 11.64
CA SER A 107 -4.39 62.27 11.62
C SER A 107 -3.86 61.72 12.95
N GLU A 108 -4.41 62.16 14.09
CA GLU A 108 -4.03 61.65 15.42
C GLU A 108 -4.38 60.18 15.63
N TYR A 109 -5.25 59.61 14.80
CA TYR A 109 -5.64 58.19 14.82
C TYR A 109 -5.11 57.43 13.59
N GLY A 110 -4.36 58.10 12.71
CA GLY A 110 -3.85 57.52 11.46
C GLY A 110 -4.95 57.25 10.42
N LEU A 111 -6.10 57.94 10.50
CA LEU A 111 -7.27 57.69 9.66
C LEU A 111 -7.35 58.59 8.42
N ASP A 112 -6.55 59.66 8.37
CA ASP A 112 -6.39 60.51 7.17
C ASP A 112 -5.55 59.83 6.08
N ASP A 113 -4.58 59.00 6.49
CA ASP A 113 -3.72 58.20 5.62
C ASP A 113 -3.73 56.73 6.10
N PRO A 114 -4.87 56.03 5.91
CA PRO A 114 -5.11 54.73 6.51
C PRO A 114 -4.16 53.66 5.98
N ALA A 115 -3.80 52.70 6.84
CA ALA A 115 -2.95 51.58 6.46
C ALA A 115 -3.67 50.65 5.48
N TYR A 116 -4.97 50.43 5.71
CA TYR A 116 -5.85 49.60 4.88
C TYR A 116 -7.24 50.24 4.76
N VAL A 117 -7.88 50.03 3.62
CA VAL A 117 -9.26 50.40 3.36
C VAL A 117 -10.03 49.16 2.96
N PHE A 118 -11.05 48.84 3.73
CA PHE A 118 -11.90 47.69 3.53
C PHE A 118 -13.29 48.17 3.11
N LYS A 119 -13.74 47.77 1.92
CA LYS A 119 -15.03 48.16 1.36
C LYS A 119 -15.88 46.92 1.18
N TYR A 120 -17.13 46.95 1.63
CA TYR A 120 -18.08 45.85 1.46
C TYR A 120 -19.47 46.38 1.18
N GLY A 121 -20.28 45.64 0.44
CA GLY A 121 -21.66 46.05 0.17
C GLY A 121 -22.24 45.40 -1.08
N ASN A 122 -23.16 46.09 -1.73
CA ASN A 122 -23.76 45.68 -2.99
C ASN A 122 -23.69 46.84 -4.00
N GLU A 123 -24.21 46.63 -5.21
CA GLU A 123 -24.18 47.65 -6.28
C GLU A 123 -24.88 48.97 -5.90
N LYS A 124 -25.80 48.96 -4.93
CA LYS A 124 -26.58 50.14 -4.52
C LYS A 124 -25.97 50.87 -3.32
N LYS A 125 -25.32 50.14 -2.41
CA LYS A 125 -24.78 50.69 -1.17
C LYS A 125 -23.49 49.98 -0.79
N MET A 126 -22.41 50.77 -0.70
CA MET A 126 -21.11 50.35 -0.21
C MET A 126 -20.83 50.97 1.15
N TYR A 127 -20.19 50.19 2.01
CA TYR A 127 -19.68 50.57 3.31
C TYR A 127 -18.16 50.59 3.23
N ALA A 128 -17.53 51.56 3.89
CA ALA A 128 -16.09 51.71 3.92
C ALA A 128 -15.57 51.78 5.37
N LEU A 129 -14.63 50.90 5.68
CA LEU A 129 -13.89 50.85 6.93
C LEU A 129 -12.44 51.24 6.65
N LYS A 130 -11.96 52.32 7.28
CA LYS A 130 -10.57 52.76 7.17
C LYS A 130 -9.82 52.34 8.43
N ILE A 131 -8.73 51.60 8.26
CA ILE A 131 -7.92 51.08 9.37
C ILE A 131 -6.73 52.02 9.58
N GLY A 132 -6.63 52.59 10.78
CA GLY A 132 -5.62 53.56 11.18
C GLY A 132 -4.45 52.94 11.92
N LYS A 133 -3.88 53.69 12.89
CA LYS A 133 -2.71 53.27 13.66
C LYS A 133 -3.08 52.52 14.94
N SER A 134 -2.10 51.85 15.55
CA SER A 134 -2.22 51.22 16.86
C SER A 134 -2.48 52.26 17.96
N ALA A 135 -3.38 51.92 18.88
CA ALA A 135 -3.62 52.70 20.07
C ALA A 135 -2.44 52.60 21.06
N PRO A 136 -2.26 53.57 21.96
CA PRO A 136 -1.13 53.57 22.89
C PRO A 136 -1.09 52.40 23.89
N ILE A 137 -2.22 51.74 24.14
CA ILE A 137 -2.37 50.71 25.18
C ILE A 137 -3.16 49.51 24.62
N GLY A 138 -2.71 48.30 24.97
CA GLY A 138 -3.51 47.08 24.89
C GLY A 138 -3.70 46.49 23.50
N ASP A 139 -2.75 46.66 22.59
CA ASP A 139 -2.79 46.09 21.22
C ASP A 139 -4.08 46.40 20.44
N ARG A 140 -4.68 47.57 20.69
CA ARG A 140 -5.87 48.05 19.97
C ARG A 140 -5.48 48.79 18.69
N ILE A 141 -6.41 48.86 17.73
CA ILE A 141 -6.28 49.61 16.48
C ILE A 141 -7.53 50.49 16.30
N TYR A 142 -7.31 51.73 15.87
CA TYR A 142 -8.40 52.63 15.50
C TYR A 142 -8.90 52.32 14.10
N MET A 143 -10.22 52.20 13.94
CA MET A 143 -10.89 51.99 12.66
C MET A 143 -12.02 53.00 12.48
N LEU A 144 -12.10 53.66 11.34
CA LEU A 144 -13.20 54.57 11.01
C LEU A 144 -14.28 53.82 10.24
N ASP A 145 -15.49 53.83 10.76
CA ASP A 145 -16.71 53.48 10.02
C ASP A 145 -17.24 54.76 9.36
N GLU A 146 -16.97 54.93 8.06
CA GLU A 146 -17.35 56.14 7.32
C GLU A 146 -18.87 56.33 7.26
N ASN A 147 -19.62 55.21 7.26
CA ASN A 147 -21.07 55.23 7.12
C ASN A 147 -21.75 55.48 8.48
N GLY A 148 -21.18 54.96 9.56
CA GLY A 148 -21.65 55.18 10.93
C GLY A 148 -21.14 56.48 11.58
N ASN A 149 -20.27 57.22 10.89
CA ASN A 149 -19.63 58.45 11.39
C ASN A 149 -18.99 58.30 12.78
N ARG A 150 -18.29 57.18 13.02
CA ARG A 150 -17.72 56.81 14.32
C ARG A 150 -16.36 56.15 14.17
N ILE A 151 -15.51 56.34 15.19
CA ILE A 151 -14.23 55.65 15.33
C ILE A 151 -14.43 54.48 16.29
N ILE A 152 -14.07 53.28 15.83
CA ILE A 152 -14.18 52.00 16.54
C ILE A 152 -12.77 51.58 16.98
N VAL A 153 -12.66 51.07 18.20
CA VAL A 153 -11.39 50.61 18.79
C VAL A 153 -11.41 49.10 18.89
N VAL A 154 -10.78 48.43 17.93
CA VAL A 154 -10.78 46.97 17.81
C VAL A 154 -9.46 46.38 18.26
N ASP A 155 -9.45 45.11 18.67
CA ASP A 155 -8.20 44.37 18.91
C ASP A 155 -7.42 44.15 17.60
N LYS A 156 -6.10 44.05 17.68
CA LYS A 156 -5.25 43.80 16.51
C LYS A 156 -5.64 42.52 15.77
N GLU A 157 -6.02 41.47 16.50
CA GLU A 157 -6.48 40.20 15.93
C GLU A 157 -7.72 40.36 15.04
N PHE A 158 -8.61 41.31 15.38
CA PHE A 158 -9.78 41.66 14.56
C PHE A 158 -9.32 42.16 13.19
N VAL A 159 -8.40 43.12 13.16
CA VAL A 159 -7.86 43.71 11.92
C VAL A 159 -7.11 42.67 11.09
N ASP A 160 -6.24 41.88 11.73
CA ASP A 160 -5.49 40.82 11.08
C ASP A 160 -6.42 39.75 10.46
N SER A 161 -7.60 39.53 11.05
CA SER A 161 -8.60 38.62 10.50
C SER A 161 -9.33 39.15 9.25
N LEU A 162 -9.37 40.46 9.05
CA LEU A 162 -9.95 41.11 7.85
C LEU A 162 -8.95 41.18 6.70
N ILE A 163 -7.66 41.36 7.00
CA ILE A 163 -6.58 41.47 6.01
C ILE A 163 -6.10 40.05 5.64
N VAL A 164 -6.97 39.31 4.96
CA VAL A 164 -6.70 37.92 4.57
C VAL A 164 -5.83 37.88 3.31
N ASP A 165 -4.73 37.12 3.35
CA ASP A 165 -3.85 36.88 2.21
C ASP A 165 -4.60 36.31 0.98
N ILE A 166 -4.16 36.67 -0.22
CA ILE A 166 -4.76 36.20 -1.47
C ILE A 166 -4.77 34.66 -1.57
N GLU A 167 -3.75 33.98 -1.06
CA GLU A 167 -3.64 32.53 -1.02
C GLU A 167 -4.70 31.87 -0.13
N ARG A 168 -5.18 32.58 0.90
CA ARG A 168 -6.28 32.13 1.76
C ARG A 168 -7.65 32.52 1.20
N LEU A 169 -7.72 33.65 0.49
CA LEU A 169 -8.93 34.14 -0.17
C LEU A 169 -9.30 33.34 -1.41
N ARG A 170 -8.33 32.75 -2.11
CA ARG A 170 -8.58 31.94 -3.31
C ARG A 170 -8.96 30.51 -2.97
N GLN A 171 -9.77 29.90 -3.82
CA GLN A 171 -9.93 28.45 -3.80
C GLN A 171 -8.59 27.79 -4.14
N GLN A 172 -8.13 26.88 -3.28
CA GLN A 172 -6.81 26.27 -3.43
C GLN A 172 -6.77 25.24 -4.56
N PHE A 173 -7.76 24.35 -4.61
CA PHE A 173 -7.87 23.30 -5.62
C PHE A 173 -8.44 23.84 -6.93
N ILE A 174 -7.83 23.39 -8.03
CA ILE A 174 -8.19 23.79 -9.40
C ILE A 174 -9.53 23.19 -9.83
N PHE A 175 -9.74 21.92 -9.49
CA PHE A 175 -11.01 21.25 -9.73
C PHE A 175 -11.96 21.48 -8.55
N GLU A 176 -13.20 21.86 -8.87
CA GLU A 176 -14.31 21.98 -7.92
C GLU A 176 -15.04 20.64 -7.74
N ILE A 177 -14.89 19.71 -8.70
CA ILE A 177 -15.51 18.39 -8.64
C ILE A 177 -14.77 17.55 -7.59
N PRO A 178 -15.44 17.15 -6.49
CA PRO A 178 -14.82 16.26 -5.52
C PRO A 178 -14.72 14.84 -6.10
N ARG A 179 -13.73 14.05 -5.65
CA ARG A 179 -13.48 12.70 -6.18
C ARG A 179 -14.72 11.81 -6.21
N PHE A 180 -15.57 11.88 -5.20
CA PHE A 180 -16.77 11.03 -5.12
C PHE A 180 -17.83 11.35 -6.19
N GLU A 181 -17.84 12.57 -6.73
CA GLU A 181 -18.71 12.95 -7.85
C GLU A 181 -18.17 12.43 -9.19
N VAL A 182 -16.88 12.08 -9.29
CA VAL A 182 -16.24 11.72 -10.56
C VAL A 182 -16.78 10.38 -11.09
N SER A 183 -17.42 10.44 -12.25
CA SER A 183 -18.01 9.30 -12.95
C SER A 183 -17.24 8.91 -14.21
N ALA A 184 -16.50 9.86 -14.79
CA ALA A 184 -15.58 9.60 -15.89
C ALA A 184 -14.45 10.63 -15.89
N PHE A 185 -13.32 10.28 -16.49
CA PHE A 185 -12.27 11.24 -16.80
C PHE A 185 -11.57 10.85 -18.09
N SER A 186 -10.95 11.83 -18.75
CA SER A 186 -10.11 11.55 -19.90
C SER A 186 -8.89 12.46 -19.95
N ILE A 187 -7.81 11.91 -20.47
CA ILE A 187 -6.55 12.60 -20.68
C ILE A 187 -6.27 12.57 -22.18
N ARG A 188 -6.00 13.73 -22.77
CA ARG A 188 -5.53 13.85 -24.13
C ARG A 188 -4.05 14.18 -24.10
N LEU A 189 -3.24 13.32 -24.70
CA LEU A 189 -1.79 13.50 -24.79
C LEU A 189 -1.38 13.65 -26.26
N PRO A 190 -0.42 14.52 -26.58
CA PRO A 190 0.18 14.53 -27.90
C PRO A 190 0.95 13.22 -28.14
N VAL A 191 0.92 12.75 -29.38
CA VAL A 191 1.71 11.61 -29.84
C VAL A 191 2.76 12.17 -30.80
N GLU A 192 4.04 11.92 -30.50
CA GLU A 192 5.10 12.21 -31.46
C GLU A 192 4.88 11.31 -32.68
N THR A 193 4.48 11.89 -33.82
CA THR A 193 4.36 11.18 -35.08
C THR A 193 5.45 11.66 -36.03
N SER A 194 6.11 10.70 -36.70
CA SER A 194 7.25 10.92 -37.60
C SER A 194 6.83 11.31 -39.02
N ASP A 195 5.57 11.69 -39.22
CA ASP A 195 5.02 12.02 -40.52
C ASP A 195 5.34 13.46 -40.90
N ALA A 196 5.90 13.64 -42.11
CA ALA A 196 6.28 14.93 -42.71
C ALA A 196 5.09 15.88 -42.98
N SER A 197 3.89 15.53 -42.50
CA SER A 197 2.63 16.26 -42.70
C SER A 197 2.45 17.44 -41.73
N GLY A 198 3.26 17.51 -40.67
CA GLY A 198 3.17 18.55 -39.63
C GLY A 198 1.88 18.51 -38.79
N LYS A 199 1.02 17.50 -38.97
CA LYS A 199 -0.22 17.34 -38.18
C LYS A 199 0.07 16.55 -36.91
N MET A 200 -0.08 17.20 -35.75
CA MET A 200 0.04 16.53 -34.46
C MET A 200 -1.15 15.61 -34.19
N ASN A 201 -0.88 14.34 -33.89
CA ASN A 201 -1.88 13.38 -33.47
C ASN A 201 -2.01 13.37 -31.94
N PHE A 202 -3.20 13.06 -31.44
CA PHE A 202 -3.46 12.99 -30.01
C PHE A 202 -4.02 11.62 -29.62
N ARG A 203 -3.50 11.06 -28.52
CA ARG A 203 -4.06 9.88 -27.88
C ARG A 203 -5.01 10.33 -26.79
N ARG A 204 -6.27 9.89 -26.86
CA ARG A 204 -7.22 10.01 -25.76
C ARG A 204 -7.19 8.73 -24.93
N ILE A 205 -7.02 8.88 -23.63
CA ILE A 205 -7.13 7.83 -22.63
C ILE A 205 -8.33 8.18 -21.78
N GLY A 206 -9.43 7.44 -21.94
CA GLY A 206 -10.71 7.71 -21.30
C GLY A 206 -11.10 6.56 -20.40
N LEU A 207 -11.51 6.88 -19.17
CA LEU A 207 -12.02 5.91 -18.21
C LEU A 207 -13.42 6.31 -17.76
N ILE A 208 -14.27 5.30 -17.58
CA ILE A 208 -15.63 5.45 -17.08
C ILE A 208 -15.85 4.53 -15.87
N LYS A 209 -16.63 5.01 -14.92
CA LYS A 209 -17.08 4.24 -13.77
C LYS A 209 -18.40 3.55 -14.11
N ASP A 210 -18.37 2.22 -14.17
CA ASP A 210 -19.50 1.37 -14.51
C ASP A 210 -19.68 0.29 -13.43
N GLY A 211 -20.88 0.18 -12.86
CA GLY A 211 -21.18 -0.78 -11.78
C GLY A 211 -20.25 -0.67 -10.55
N GLY A 212 -19.73 0.53 -10.26
CA GLY A 212 -18.78 0.77 -9.18
C GLY A 212 -17.32 0.42 -9.50
N LYS A 213 -17.02 -0.08 -10.71
CA LYS A 213 -15.67 -0.41 -11.18
C LYS A 213 -15.22 0.58 -12.25
N TRP A 214 -13.91 0.83 -12.32
CA TRP A 214 -13.32 1.63 -13.38
C TRP A 214 -12.94 0.78 -14.57
N LYS A 215 -13.27 1.26 -15.77
CA LYS A 215 -12.92 0.62 -17.04
C LYS A 215 -12.34 1.64 -17.98
N PHE A 216 -11.39 1.21 -18.80
CA PHE A 216 -10.96 1.96 -19.98
C PHE A 216 -12.05 1.88 -21.05
N GLU A 217 -12.40 3.04 -21.59
CA GLU A 217 -13.25 3.22 -22.76
C GLU A 217 -12.38 3.43 -24.02
N THR A 218 -11.30 4.19 -23.89
CA THR A 218 -10.36 4.49 -24.97
C THR A 218 -8.92 4.49 -24.46
N PRO A 219 -7.92 4.08 -25.27
CA PRO A 219 -8.06 3.55 -26.63
C PRO A 219 -8.45 2.06 -26.67
N ILE A 220 -8.51 1.40 -25.52
CA ILE A 220 -8.82 -0.02 -25.37
C ILE A 220 -10.00 -0.20 -24.42
N VAL A 221 -10.77 -1.27 -24.58
CA VAL A 221 -11.79 -1.68 -23.63
C VAL A 221 -11.19 -2.71 -22.68
N ALA A 222 -10.87 -2.29 -21.46
CA ALA A 222 -10.22 -3.14 -20.46
C ALA A 222 -10.56 -2.68 -19.03
N ASP A 223 -10.44 -3.59 -18.06
CA ASP A 223 -10.59 -3.23 -16.66
C ASP A 223 -9.41 -2.37 -16.17
N ALA A 224 -9.69 -1.45 -15.25
CA ALA A 224 -8.69 -0.62 -14.57
C ALA A 224 -8.52 -1.05 -13.11
N ASP A 225 -7.31 -0.96 -12.56
CA ASP A 225 -7.08 -1.16 -11.13
C ASP A 225 -7.73 0.03 -10.39
N THR A 226 -8.84 -0.24 -9.72
CA THR A 226 -9.64 0.77 -9.03
C THR A 226 -8.85 1.50 -7.94
N ARG A 227 -7.83 0.87 -7.32
CA ARG A 227 -6.99 1.52 -6.32
C ARG A 227 -6.04 2.53 -6.97
N GLU A 228 -5.41 2.15 -8.08
CA GLU A 228 -4.55 3.04 -8.87
C GLU A 228 -5.35 4.23 -9.42
N VAL A 229 -6.55 3.97 -9.94
CA VAL A 229 -7.45 5.03 -10.45
C VAL A 229 -7.85 5.99 -9.33
N ASN A 230 -8.23 5.47 -8.16
CA ASN A 230 -8.61 6.33 -7.04
C ASN A 230 -7.43 7.18 -6.55
N ALA A 231 -6.24 6.59 -6.42
CA ALA A 231 -5.04 7.32 -6.04
C ALA A 231 -4.71 8.44 -7.05
N PHE A 232 -4.82 8.15 -8.35
CA PHE A 232 -4.67 9.15 -9.40
C PHE A 232 -5.72 10.26 -9.29
N LEU A 233 -7.00 9.92 -9.08
CA LEU A 233 -8.06 10.91 -8.93
C LEU A 233 -7.92 11.74 -7.66
N ASP A 234 -7.45 11.18 -6.56
CA ASP A 234 -7.14 11.94 -5.34
C ASP A 234 -6.06 12.99 -5.62
N ASP A 235 -4.97 12.60 -6.29
CA ASP A 235 -3.91 13.51 -6.72
C ASP A 235 -4.44 14.62 -7.64
N ILE A 236 -5.23 14.25 -8.66
CA ILE A 236 -5.76 15.19 -9.64
C ILE A 236 -6.76 16.18 -9.00
N CYS A 237 -7.68 15.68 -8.17
CA CYS A 237 -8.69 16.54 -7.53
C CYS A 237 -8.07 17.48 -6.48
N GLN A 238 -6.89 17.15 -5.95
CA GLN A 238 -6.14 17.99 -5.01
C GLN A 238 -5.09 18.88 -5.69
N LEU A 239 -5.03 18.91 -7.03
CA LEU A 239 -4.12 19.80 -7.75
C LEU A 239 -4.39 21.26 -7.39
N SER A 240 -3.31 21.97 -7.04
CA SER A 240 -3.32 23.38 -6.64
C SER A 240 -2.36 24.18 -7.51
N ALA A 241 -2.76 25.39 -7.88
CA ALA A 241 -1.90 26.31 -8.61
C ALA A 241 -0.68 26.68 -7.74
N SER A 242 0.53 26.56 -8.32
CA SER A 242 1.79 26.94 -7.68
C SER A 242 2.05 28.44 -7.70
N GLY A 243 1.53 29.13 -8.73
CA GLY A 243 1.63 30.57 -8.86
C GLY A 243 0.79 31.10 -10.02
N PHE A 244 0.50 32.40 -9.99
CA PHE A 244 -0.25 33.11 -11.03
C PHE A 244 0.68 34.10 -11.72
N ASN A 245 1.15 33.75 -12.92
CA ASN A 245 2.12 34.54 -13.67
C ASN A 245 1.39 35.31 -14.78
N SER A 246 1.73 36.59 -14.95
CA SER A 246 1.21 37.41 -16.07
C SER A 246 2.00 37.09 -17.36
N VAL A 247 1.69 35.96 -17.99
CA VAL A 247 2.24 35.55 -19.29
C VAL A 247 1.11 35.55 -20.31
N SER A 248 1.38 35.98 -21.56
CA SER A 248 0.37 35.89 -22.63
C SER A 248 0.15 34.43 -23.06
N ALA A 249 -1.05 34.10 -23.52
CA ALA A 249 -1.40 32.75 -23.95
C ALA A 249 -0.42 32.18 -25.02
N ASP A 250 0.00 33.03 -25.97
CA ASP A 250 0.97 32.67 -27.02
C ASP A 250 2.32 32.22 -26.45
N ASN A 251 2.77 32.85 -25.36
CA ASN A 251 4.04 32.55 -24.70
C ASN A 251 3.95 31.40 -23.69
N ALA A 252 2.73 31.00 -23.32
CA ALA A 252 2.49 29.90 -22.39
C ALA A 252 2.38 28.54 -23.09
N GLY A 253 2.44 28.50 -24.42
CA GLY A 253 2.51 27.26 -25.19
C GLY A 253 1.22 26.44 -25.18
N PHE A 254 0.06 27.12 -25.24
CA PHE A 254 -1.26 26.46 -25.35
C PHE A 254 -1.68 26.17 -26.80
N ASP A 255 -0.94 26.67 -27.79
CA ASP A 255 -1.18 26.37 -29.21
C ASP A 255 -0.99 24.87 -29.49
N VAL A 256 -1.77 24.33 -30.42
CA VAL A 256 -1.73 22.93 -30.86
C VAL A 256 -0.32 22.53 -31.29
N SER A 257 0.47 23.47 -31.82
CA SER A 257 1.88 23.30 -32.21
C SER A 257 2.86 23.14 -31.03
N ALA A 258 2.43 23.38 -29.78
CA ALA A 258 3.28 23.50 -28.59
C ALA A 258 3.00 22.44 -27.49
N LEU A 259 2.32 21.32 -27.82
CA LEU A 259 2.07 20.15 -26.95
C LEU A 259 0.98 20.32 -25.85
N PRO A 260 -0.26 20.77 -26.15
CA PRO A 260 -1.25 20.87 -25.09
C PRO A 260 -1.77 19.49 -24.68
N ALA A 261 -1.50 19.11 -23.43
CA ALA A 261 -2.17 17.98 -22.79
C ALA A 261 -3.45 18.49 -22.12
N THR A 262 -4.54 17.72 -22.17
CA THR A 262 -5.77 18.10 -21.46
C THR A 262 -6.20 17.03 -20.48
N ILE A 263 -6.65 17.46 -19.31
CA ILE A 263 -7.24 16.59 -18.28
C ILE A 263 -8.69 17.01 -18.13
N THR A 264 -9.61 16.12 -18.43
CA THR A 264 -11.05 16.33 -18.32
C THR A 264 -11.62 15.46 -17.21
N ILE A 265 -12.33 16.08 -16.26
CA ILE A 265 -13.06 15.39 -15.19
C ILE A 265 -14.55 15.60 -15.42
N GLN A 266 -15.30 14.50 -15.41
CA GLN A 266 -16.75 14.47 -15.50
C GLN A 266 -17.32 14.09 -14.13
N GLY A 267 -18.07 15.01 -13.53
CA GLY A 267 -18.88 14.77 -12.34
C GLY A 267 -20.32 14.41 -12.69
N THR A 268 -21.22 14.42 -11.70
CA THR A 268 -22.65 14.14 -11.90
C THR A 268 -23.32 15.13 -12.86
N ASN A 269 -23.14 16.43 -12.64
CA ASN A 269 -23.83 17.50 -13.38
C ASN A 269 -22.89 18.55 -13.98
N ARG A 270 -21.58 18.29 -13.98
CA ARG A 270 -20.58 19.28 -14.39
C ARG A 270 -19.34 18.61 -14.97
N ARG A 271 -18.69 19.33 -15.88
CA ARG A 271 -17.43 18.96 -16.52
C ARG A 271 -16.42 20.07 -16.28
N GLN A 272 -15.20 19.70 -15.93
CA GLN A 272 -14.08 20.64 -15.87
C GLN A 272 -12.93 20.11 -16.72
N VAL A 273 -12.33 21.01 -17.49
CA VAL A 273 -11.20 20.70 -18.38
C VAL A 273 -10.05 21.61 -18.00
N LEU A 274 -8.93 20.99 -17.65
CA LEU A 274 -7.64 21.63 -17.42
C LEU A 274 -6.80 21.47 -18.69
N LEU A 275 -6.32 22.59 -19.21
CA LEU A 275 -5.38 22.64 -20.32
C LEU A 275 -3.98 22.86 -19.75
N LEU A 276 -3.04 22.02 -20.15
CA LEU A 276 -1.63 22.12 -19.82
C LEU A 276 -0.89 22.62 -21.06
N GLY A 277 -0.07 23.65 -20.90
CA GLY A 277 0.73 24.26 -21.97
C GLY A 277 2.20 23.84 -21.89
N GLY A 278 3.08 24.76 -22.31
CA GLY A 278 4.52 24.58 -22.29
C GLY A 278 5.11 24.58 -20.87
N LYS A 279 6.34 24.07 -20.76
CA LYS A 279 7.14 24.19 -19.54
C LYS A 279 7.63 25.63 -19.35
N THR A 280 7.82 26.05 -18.09
CA THR A 280 8.52 27.29 -17.75
C THR A 280 9.98 27.24 -18.21
N LYS A 281 10.65 28.40 -18.26
CA LYS A 281 12.05 28.52 -18.78
C LYS A 281 13.06 27.64 -18.04
N ASP A 282 12.85 27.44 -16.74
CA ASP A 282 13.65 26.58 -15.88
C ASP A 282 13.21 25.10 -15.91
N GLY A 283 12.08 24.80 -16.56
CA GLY A 283 11.54 23.44 -16.74
C GLY A 283 10.89 22.84 -15.49
N SER A 284 10.86 23.55 -14.36
CA SER A 284 10.34 23.06 -13.08
C SER A 284 8.81 23.03 -13.03
N GLN A 285 8.16 23.90 -13.80
CA GLN A 285 6.72 24.07 -13.84
C GLN A 285 6.17 23.96 -15.25
N VAL A 286 4.86 23.80 -15.35
CA VAL A 286 4.09 23.83 -16.60
C VAL A 286 3.00 24.88 -16.48
N TYR A 287 2.77 25.64 -17.55
CA TYR A 287 1.65 26.57 -17.60
C TYR A 287 0.33 25.82 -17.74
N ALA A 288 -0.73 26.35 -17.14
CA ALA A 288 -2.05 25.75 -17.21
C ALA A 288 -3.16 26.80 -17.12
N HIS A 289 -4.32 26.49 -17.68
CA HIS A 289 -5.56 27.23 -17.46
C HIS A 289 -6.78 26.30 -17.55
N LEU A 290 -7.94 26.75 -17.06
CA LEU A 290 -9.19 26.00 -17.21
C LEU A 290 -9.89 26.41 -18.51
N GLU A 291 -10.64 25.51 -19.14
CA GLU A 291 -11.42 25.80 -20.35
C GLU A 291 -12.37 27.01 -20.17
N ASN A 292 -12.98 27.12 -18.98
CA ASN A 292 -13.91 28.21 -18.65
C ASN A 292 -13.27 29.34 -17.82
N ASN A 293 -11.94 29.37 -17.68
CA ASN A 293 -11.22 30.45 -17.00
C ASN A 293 -9.86 30.69 -17.68
N PRO A 294 -9.68 31.80 -18.42
CA PRO A 294 -8.45 32.08 -19.16
C PRO A 294 -7.27 32.51 -18.28
N THR A 295 -7.46 32.65 -16.96
CA THR A 295 -6.36 32.96 -16.03
C THR A 295 -5.28 31.88 -16.10
N ILE A 296 -4.08 32.27 -16.50
CA ILE A 296 -2.92 31.40 -16.61
C ILE A 296 -2.23 31.29 -15.25
N PHE A 297 -1.98 30.05 -14.85
CA PHE A 297 -1.24 29.70 -13.64
C PHE A 297 -0.20 28.64 -13.96
N THR A 298 0.62 28.28 -12.97
CA THR A 298 1.61 27.21 -13.10
C THR A 298 1.33 26.02 -12.19
N LEU A 299 1.77 24.84 -12.62
CA LEU A 299 1.75 23.59 -11.87
C LEU A 299 3.15 22.99 -11.85
N ASP A 300 3.43 22.17 -10.85
CA ASP A 300 4.66 21.35 -10.84
C ASP A 300 4.73 20.45 -12.08
N ALA A 301 5.87 20.44 -12.77
CA ALA A 301 6.03 19.72 -14.04
C ALA A 301 5.95 18.19 -13.89
N SER A 302 6.00 17.64 -12.67
CA SER A 302 5.82 16.21 -12.42
C SER A 302 4.46 15.68 -12.88
N ILE A 303 3.44 16.55 -13.02
CA ILE A 303 2.14 16.17 -13.57
C ILE A 303 2.26 15.55 -14.97
N LEU A 304 3.16 16.07 -15.81
CA LEU A 304 3.38 15.56 -17.18
C LEU A 304 3.92 14.13 -17.16
N LYS A 305 4.80 13.81 -16.20
CA LYS A 305 5.30 12.45 -16.00
C LYS A 305 4.25 11.51 -15.42
N LYS A 306 3.38 12.00 -14.53
CA LYS A 306 2.28 11.19 -13.98
C LYS A 306 1.30 10.76 -15.07
N ILE A 307 1.01 11.64 -16.03
CA ILE A 307 0.03 11.36 -17.09
C ILE A 307 0.63 10.61 -18.29
N SER A 308 1.94 10.61 -18.51
CA SER A 308 2.56 9.98 -19.70
C SER A 308 2.33 8.46 -19.76
N ASP A 309 2.44 7.77 -18.62
CA ASP A 309 2.29 6.31 -18.51
C ASP A 309 0.95 5.89 -17.90
N ILE A 310 -0.05 6.78 -17.96
CA ILE A 310 -1.30 6.58 -17.23
C ILE A 310 -2.10 5.37 -17.74
N GLN A 311 -2.02 5.09 -19.06
CA GLN A 311 -2.68 3.94 -19.65
C GLN A 311 -2.18 2.62 -19.08
N THR A 312 -0.87 2.47 -18.84
CA THR A 312 -0.28 1.24 -18.28
C THR A 312 -0.39 1.22 -16.77
N THR A 313 -0.22 2.38 -16.12
CA THR A 313 -0.25 2.52 -14.65
C THR A 313 -1.61 2.15 -14.07
N LEU A 314 -2.69 2.64 -14.69
CA LEU A 314 -4.06 2.45 -14.20
C LEU A 314 -4.70 1.13 -14.64
N ARG A 315 -4.08 0.38 -15.56
CA ARG A 315 -4.64 -0.86 -16.08
C ARG A 315 -4.66 -1.96 -15.03
N GLU A 316 -5.68 -2.80 -15.06
CA GLU A 316 -5.74 -3.98 -14.20
C GLU A 316 -4.57 -4.93 -14.53
N LYS A 317 -3.73 -5.19 -13.52
CA LYS A 317 -2.50 -6.00 -13.66
C LYS A 317 -2.74 -7.46 -13.27
N SER A 318 -3.80 -7.76 -12.52
CA SER A 318 -4.21 -9.12 -12.17
C SER A 318 -5.09 -9.70 -13.29
N PHE A 319 -4.52 -10.65 -14.03
CA PHE A 319 -5.20 -11.35 -15.12
C PHE A 319 -5.50 -12.82 -14.81
N LEU A 320 -5.04 -13.31 -13.65
CA LEU A 320 -5.37 -14.63 -13.10
C LEU A 320 -6.04 -14.43 -11.74
N ARG A 321 -7.27 -14.91 -11.58
CA ARG A 321 -8.06 -14.75 -10.35
C ARG A 321 -8.69 -16.06 -9.94
N PHE A 322 -8.41 -16.49 -8.72
CA PHE A 322 -8.98 -17.66 -8.06
C PHE A 322 -8.91 -17.46 -6.54
N ASP A 323 -9.66 -18.25 -5.78
CA ASP A 323 -9.61 -18.26 -4.32
C ASP A 323 -8.71 -19.41 -3.83
N ILE A 324 -7.62 -19.05 -3.14
CA ILE A 324 -6.65 -19.99 -2.58
C ILE A 324 -7.29 -20.97 -1.59
N ASN A 325 -8.31 -20.54 -0.83
CA ASN A 325 -8.97 -21.38 0.17
C ASN A 325 -9.88 -22.43 -0.48
N GLN A 326 -10.42 -22.12 -1.66
CA GLN A 326 -11.25 -23.01 -2.46
C GLN A 326 -10.41 -23.91 -3.38
N THR A 327 -9.10 -23.75 -3.40
CA THR A 327 -8.23 -24.53 -4.29
C THR A 327 -8.11 -25.98 -3.80
N VAL A 328 -8.48 -26.92 -4.68
CA VAL A 328 -8.49 -28.38 -4.42
C VAL A 328 -7.51 -29.14 -5.29
N GLY A 329 -6.98 -28.53 -6.35
CA GLY A 329 -6.01 -29.15 -7.23
C GLY A 329 -5.17 -28.15 -8.00
N ILE A 330 -3.94 -28.54 -8.31
CA ILE A 330 -3.04 -27.82 -9.21
C ILE A 330 -2.46 -28.82 -10.21
N ASP A 331 -2.56 -28.53 -11.49
CA ASP A 331 -1.94 -29.31 -12.57
C ASP A 331 -0.82 -28.49 -13.17
N ILE A 332 0.36 -29.08 -13.29
CA ILE A 332 1.56 -28.45 -13.87
C ILE A 332 2.00 -29.32 -15.04
N SER A 333 2.18 -28.73 -16.21
CA SER A 333 2.73 -29.43 -17.37
C SER A 333 3.79 -28.59 -18.08
N LYS A 334 4.81 -29.26 -18.60
CA LYS A 334 5.92 -28.63 -19.34
C LYS A 334 6.67 -29.69 -20.12
N ASP A 335 6.97 -29.43 -21.40
CA ASP A 335 7.77 -30.32 -22.26
C ASP A 335 7.27 -31.79 -22.28
N GLY A 336 5.95 -31.98 -22.23
CA GLY A 336 5.32 -33.31 -22.21
C GLY A 336 5.33 -34.02 -20.85
N LYS A 337 6.00 -33.47 -19.83
CA LYS A 337 5.90 -33.94 -18.44
C LYS A 337 4.69 -33.30 -17.77
N SER A 338 4.05 -34.04 -16.87
CA SER A 338 2.92 -33.55 -16.09
C SER A 338 3.02 -33.96 -14.63
N LEU A 339 2.54 -33.10 -13.75
CA LEU A 339 2.49 -33.30 -12.31
C LEU A 339 1.17 -32.73 -11.78
N LYS A 340 0.55 -33.44 -10.85
CA LYS A 340 -0.73 -33.07 -10.25
C LYS A 340 -0.58 -32.99 -8.75
N LEU A 341 -0.99 -31.87 -8.16
CA LEU A 341 -1.16 -31.69 -6.74
C LEU A 341 -2.65 -31.76 -6.42
N ARG A 342 -3.04 -32.55 -5.42
CA ARG A 342 -4.44 -32.76 -5.05
C ARG A 342 -4.63 -32.63 -3.55
N LYS A 343 -5.62 -31.84 -3.14
CA LYS A 343 -5.97 -31.68 -1.73
C LYS A 343 -6.96 -32.76 -1.30
N LEU A 344 -6.59 -33.54 -0.29
CA LEU A 344 -7.45 -34.54 0.33
C LEU A 344 -8.48 -33.88 1.25
N LYS A 345 -9.54 -34.63 1.61
CA LYS A 345 -10.56 -34.19 2.57
C LYS A 345 -9.98 -33.87 3.95
N SER A 346 -8.85 -34.48 4.32
CA SER A 346 -8.11 -34.19 5.55
C SER A 346 -7.38 -32.83 5.52
N GLY A 347 -7.29 -32.18 4.36
CA GLY A 347 -6.50 -30.96 4.15
C GLY A 347 -5.04 -31.21 3.77
N VAL A 348 -4.58 -32.46 3.81
CA VAL A 348 -3.26 -32.88 3.31
C VAL A 348 -3.23 -32.79 1.78
N TRP A 349 -2.09 -32.43 1.22
CA TRP A 349 -1.87 -32.42 -0.22
C TRP A 349 -1.11 -33.68 -0.64
N ASP A 350 -1.53 -34.29 -1.73
CA ASP A 350 -0.81 -35.33 -2.44
C ASP A 350 -0.17 -34.77 -3.71
N VAL A 351 0.98 -35.32 -4.06
CA VAL A 351 1.63 -35.15 -5.36
C VAL A 351 1.47 -36.45 -6.15
N ILE A 352 1.10 -36.32 -7.42
CA ILE A 352 0.96 -37.40 -8.38
C ILE A 352 1.80 -37.02 -9.61
N GLY A 353 2.72 -37.88 -10.01
CA GLY A 353 3.62 -37.62 -11.14
C GLY A 353 4.18 -38.91 -11.72
N SER A 354 5.07 -38.79 -12.69
CA SER A 354 5.75 -39.94 -13.29
C SER A 354 7.11 -40.18 -12.62
N GLY A 355 7.41 -41.44 -12.29
CA GLY A 355 8.75 -41.89 -11.93
C GLY A 355 9.67 -42.00 -13.15
N SER A 356 10.95 -42.29 -12.91
CA SER A 356 11.98 -42.48 -13.95
C SER A 356 11.68 -43.63 -14.90
N ASP A 357 10.89 -44.62 -14.47
CA ASP A 357 10.42 -45.76 -15.25
C ASP A 357 9.08 -45.55 -15.95
N GLY A 358 8.50 -44.34 -15.85
CA GLY A 358 7.21 -43.98 -16.41
C GLY A 358 6.00 -44.42 -15.59
N GLN A 359 6.19 -45.09 -14.43
CA GLN A 359 5.08 -45.43 -13.54
C GLN A 359 4.48 -44.18 -12.89
N THR A 360 3.18 -44.22 -12.62
CA THR A 360 2.52 -43.16 -11.86
C THR A 360 2.80 -43.34 -10.37
N LEU A 361 3.47 -42.37 -9.77
CA LEU A 361 3.77 -42.33 -8.35
C LEU A 361 2.80 -41.39 -7.63
N THR A 362 2.45 -41.73 -6.38
CA THR A 362 1.63 -40.88 -5.50
C THR A 362 2.28 -40.82 -4.12
N SER A 363 2.38 -39.63 -3.54
CA SER A 363 2.89 -39.44 -2.18
C SER A 363 2.34 -38.15 -1.57
N ASN A 364 2.49 -37.98 -0.25
CA ASN A 364 2.19 -36.70 0.40
C ASN A 364 3.10 -35.62 -0.19
N ALA A 365 2.55 -34.45 -0.48
CA ALA A 365 3.27 -33.30 -0.96
C ALA A 365 3.85 -32.46 0.19
N ASP A 366 4.96 -31.77 -0.09
CA ASP A 366 5.53 -30.76 0.78
C ASP A 366 4.62 -29.52 0.79
N LEU A 367 3.90 -29.35 1.90
CA LEU A 367 2.94 -28.26 2.07
C LEU A 367 3.58 -26.87 1.92
N ALA A 368 4.84 -26.69 2.30
CA ALA A 368 5.51 -25.41 2.17
C ALA A 368 5.76 -25.06 0.70
N LEU A 369 6.15 -26.04 -0.12
CA LEU A 369 6.32 -25.86 -1.57
C LEU A 369 4.98 -25.64 -2.29
N VAL A 370 3.94 -26.39 -1.92
CA VAL A 370 2.58 -26.19 -2.48
C VAL A 370 2.07 -24.78 -2.18
N ASN A 371 2.20 -24.33 -0.93
CA ASN A 371 1.79 -22.97 -0.54
C ASN A 371 2.65 -21.90 -1.19
N ASN A 372 3.95 -22.15 -1.42
CA ASN A 372 4.82 -21.25 -2.17
C ASN A 372 4.30 -21.06 -3.60
N LEU A 373 3.99 -22.15 -4.31
CA LEU A 373 3.43 -22.12 -5.65
C LEU A 373 2.09 -21.36 -5.69
N LEU A 374 1.16 -21.69 -4.79
CA LEU A 374 -0.14 -21.02 -4.69
C LEU A 374 0.00 -19.51 -4.45
N SER A 375 0.89 -19.11 -3.53
CA SER A 375 1.12 -17.69 -3.26
C SER A 375 1.71 -16.95 -4.46
N ARG A 376 2.57 -17.59 -5.25
CA ARG A 376 3.12 -16.98 -6.47
C ARG A 376 2.09 -16.92 -7.60
N LEU A 377 1.22 -17.92 -7.72
CA LEU A 377 0.08 -17.90 -8.65
C LEU A 377 -0.87 -16.75 -8.32
N GLU A 378 -1.24 -16.56 -7.05
CA GLU A 378 -2.12 -15.46 -6.62
C GLU A 378 -1.49 -14.08 -6.85
N LYS A 379 -0.17 -13.95 -6.66
CA LYS A 379 0.57 -12.70 -6.80
C LYS A 379 1.01 -12.38 -8.21
N VAL A 380 0.73 -13.26 -9.19
CA VAL A 380 1.13 -13.02 -10.58
C VAL A 380 0.45 -11.75 -11.11
N LYS A 381 1.25 -10.85 -11.66
CA LYS A 381 0.79 -9.57 -12.19
C LYS A 381 1.50 -9.25 -13.48
N ALA A 382 0.76 -8.65 -14.41
CA ALA A 382 1.33 -8.06 -15.61
C ALA A 382 2.31 -6.95 -15.22
N ARG A 383 3.58 -7.14 -15.60
CA ARG A 383 4.63 -6.11 -15.60
C ARG A 383 4.63 -5.33 -16.91
N GLN A 384 4.13 -5.95 -17.98
CA GLN A 384 3.95 -5.35 -19.28
C GLN A 384 2.68 -5.92 -19.94
N PHE A 385 1.96 -5.09 -20.68
CA PHE A 385 0.91 -5.52 -21.61
C PHE A 385 1.57 -5.62 -23.00
N VAL A 386 1.81 -6.85 -23.46
CA VAL A 386 2.59 -7.11 -24.68
C VAL A 386 1.68 -7.07 -25.90
N ASN A 387 0.56 -7.80 -25.85
CA ASN A 387 -0.48 -7.69 -26.85
C ASN A 387 -1.86 -7.95 -26.26
N ASP A 388 -2.86 -7.25 -26.78
CA ASP A 388 -4.27 -7.34 -26.42
C ASP A 388 -5.16 -7.71 -27.61
N VAL A 389 -4.58 -7.92 -28.79
CA VAL A 389 -5.29 -8.25 -30.02
C VAL A 389 -5.64 -9.74 -30.03
N PRO A 390 -6.94 -10.11 -30.05
CA PRO A 390 -7.35 -11.50 -30.16
C PRO A 390 -6.88 -12.17 -31.45
N GLY A 391 -6.59 -13.48 -31.42
CA GLY A 391 -6.23 -14.26 -32.61
C GLY A 391 -4.78 -14.12 -33.13
N GLU A 392 -3.87 -13.52 -32.35
CA GLU A 392 -2.45 -13.51 -32.73
C GLU A 392 -1.79 -14.89 -32.60
N ASN A 393 -0.65 -15.09 -33.28
CA ASN A 393 0.12 -16.32 -33.17
C ASN A 393 0.85 -16.41 -31.82
N LEU A 394 0.18 -16.98 -30.80
CA LEU A 394 0.74 -17.21 -29.46
C LEU A 394 2.08 -17.97 -29.46
N ALA A 395 2.35 -18.79 -30.50
CA ALA A 395 3.61 -19.51 -30.62
C ALA A 395 4.83 -18.57 -30.78
N ALA A 396 4.65 -17.36 -31.32
CA ALA A 396 5.72 -16.35 -31.41
C ALA A 396 6.26 -15.93 -30.02
N TYR A 397 5.42 -16.05 -28.99
CA TYR A 397 5.77 -15.76 -27.60
C TYR A 397 6.24 -17.01 -26.83
N GLY A 398 6.38 -18.17 -27.51
CA GLY A 398 6.68 -19.45 -26.87
C GLY A 398 5.50 -20.07 -26.11
N LEU A 399 4.29 -19.53 -26.25
CA LEU A 399 3.06 -20.06 -25.65
C LEU A 399 2.53 -21.21 -26.52
N THR A 400 3.22 -22.35 -26.46
CA THR A 400 2.91 -23.58 -27.22
C THR A 400 2.40 -24.67 -26.28
N PRO A 401 1.84 -25.80 -26.78
CA PRO A 401 1.45 -26.92 -25.92
C PRO A 401 2.59 -27.53 -25.07
N LYS A 402 3.85 -27.23 -25.38
CA LYS A 402 5.02 -27.67 -24.60
C LYS A 402 5.47 -26.65 -23.54
N CYS A 403 4.93 -25.44 -23.57
CA CYS A 403 5.27 -24.40 -22.60
C CYS A 403 4.83 -24.80 -21.18
N LEU A 404 5.29 -24.05 -20.17
CA LEU A 404 4.84 -24.30 -18.81
C LEU A 404 3.36 -23.88 -18.69
N HIS A 405 2.48 -24.82 -18.39
CA HIS A 405 1.07 -24.58 -18.17
C HIS A 405 0.69 -25.04 -16.77
N ILE A 406 0.08 -24.12 -16.01
CA ILE A 406 -0.36 -24.37 -14.64
C ILE A 406 -1.86 -24.12 -14.59
N THR A 407 -2.64 -25.10 -14.15
CA THR A 407 -4.09 -25.00 -13.96
C THR A 407 -4.44 -25.20 -12.50
N VAL A 408 -5.25 -24.32 -11.95
CA VAL A 408 -5.82 -24.39 -10.61
C VAL A 408 -7.26 -24.84 -10.70
N ALA A 409 -7.61 -25.88 -9.94
CA ALA A 409 -8.98 -26.37 -9.80
C ALA A 409 -9.57 -25.95 -8.45
N GLN A 410 -10.78 -25.41 -8.47
CA GLN A 410 -11.51 -24.95 -7.29
C GLN A 410 -12.61 -25.93 -6.87
N SER A 411 -13.07 -25.83 -5.63
CA SER A 411 -14.12 -26.68 -5.05
C SER A 411 -15.49 -26.52 -5.72
N ASP A 412 -15.73 -25.39 -6.39
CA ASP A 412 -16.92 -25.11 -7.20
C ASP A 412 -16.82 -25.68 -8.63
N GLN A 413 -15.80 -26.51 -8.90
CA GLN A 413 -15.48 -27.12 -10.20
C GLN A 413 -14.97 -26.14 -11.26
N THR A 414 -14.77 -24.87 -10.93
CA THR A 414 -14.13 -23.93 -11.86
C THR A 414 -12.63 -24.23 -11.96
N GLN A 415 -12.09 -23.96 -13.15
CA GLN A 415 -10.66 -24.04 -13.42
C GLN A 415 -10.15 -22.72 -13.96
N ARG A 416 -8.92 -22.38 -13.60
CA ARG A 416 -8.19 -21.21 -14.10
C ARG A 416 -6.77 -21.65 -14.41
N GLY A 417 -6.26 -21.29 -15.57
CA GLY A 417 -4.88 -21.63 -15.89
C GLY A 417 -4.11 -20.50 -16.54
N ILE A 418 -2.79 -20.66 -16.48
CA ILE A 418 -1.81 -19.72 -17.00
C ILE A 418 -0.76 -20.50 -17.78
N ARG A 419 -0.50 -20.04 -19.01
CA ARG A 419 0.58 -20.51 -19.87
C ARG A 419 1.74 -19.53 -19.77
N ILE A 420 2.95 -20.05 -19.67
CA ILE A 420 4.19 -19.28 -19.52
C ILE A 420 5.17 -19.72 -20.60
N GLY A 421 5.50 -18.77 -21.49
CA GLY A 421 6.31 -18.97 -22.68
C GLY A 421 7.75 -18.51 -22.55
N SER A 422 8.29 -17.97 -23.64
CA SER A 422 9.70 -17.59 -23.79
C SER A 422 10.08 -16.40 -22.90
N THR A 423 11.36 -16.35 -22.51
CA THR A 423 11.94 -15.20 -21.81
C THR A 423 12.32 -14.07 -22.77
N TYR A 424 12.23 -12.82 -22.33
CA TYR A 424 12.72 -11.64 -23.05
C TYR A 424 13.28 -10.59 -22.07
N LYS A 425 13.93 -9.55 -22.59
CA LYS A 425 14.48 -8.44 -21.77
C LYS A 425 13.73 -7.14 -22.01
N LEU A 426 13.41 -6.42 -20.95
CA LEU A 426 12.82 -5.09 -20.98
C LEU A 426 13.48 -4.22 -19.90
N GLY A 427 14.08 -3.09 -20.29
CA GLY A 427 14.69 -2.15 -19.33
C GLY A 427 15.73 -2.78 -18.40
N GLY A 428 16.48 -3.78 -18.88
CA GLY A 428 17.46 -4.54 -18.08
C GLY A 428 16.87 -5.68 -17.24
N ALA A 429 15.55 -5.74 -17.05
CA ALA A 429 14.88 -6.85 -16.39
C ALA A 429 14.62 -8.01 -17.36
N ARG A 430 14.72 -9.25 -16.86
CA ARG A 430 14.31 -10.45 -17.60
C ARG A 430 12.87 -10.80 -17.22
N LEU A 431 12.00 -10.89 -18.22
CA LEU A 431 10.58 -11.23 -18.09
C LEU A 431 10.26 -12.49 -18.90
N MET A 432 9.08 -13.05 -18.69
CA MET A 432 8.51 -14.11 -19.52
C MET A 432 7.16 -13.69 -20.07
N TYR A 433 6.84 -14.16 -21.27
CA TYR A 433 5.48 -14.05 -21.79
C TYR A 433 4.54 -14.98 -21.03
N ALA A 434 3.33 -14.51 -20.75
CA ALA A 434 2.28 -15.31 -20.14
C ALA A 434 0.90 -14.95 -20.70
N ALA A 435 0.00 -15.92 -20.72
CA ALA A 435 -1.40 -15.74 -21.07
C ALA A 435 -2.28 -16.59 -20.15
N SER A 436 -3.45 -16.09 -19.77
CA SER A 436 -4.47 -16.90 -19.10
C SER A 436 -5.17 -17.82 -20.09
N ASP A 437 -5.71 -18.95 -19.64
CA ASP A 437 -6.49 -19.83 -20.52
C ASP A 437 -7.76 -19.16 -21.09
N ASP A 438 -8.29 -18.16 -20.40
CA ASP A 438 -9.54 -17.45 -20.74
C ASP A 438 -9.33 -16.22 -21.65
N SER A 439 -8.09 -15.94 -22.09
CA SER A 439 -7.79 -14.74 -22.87
C SER A 439 -6.59 -14.94 -23.81
N ASP A 440 -6.69 -14.37 -25.02
CA ASP A 440 -5.57 -14.31 -25.97
C ASP A 440 -4.58 -13.17 -25.67
N ALA A 441 -4.84 -12.35 -24.65
CA ALA A 441 -3.93 -11.28 -24.27
C ALA A 441 -2.61 -11.84 -23.72
N VAL A 442 -1.51 -11.25 -24.16
CA VAL A 442 -0.15 -11.63 -23.79
C VAL A 442 0.42 -10.58 -22.83
N TYR A 443 0.89 -11.06 -21.69
CA TYR A 443 1.47 -10.26 -20.61
C TYR A 443 2.94 -10.60 -20.44
N GLY A 444 3.72 -9.61 -19.99
CA GLY A 444 5.05 -9.83 -19.43
C GLY A 444 4.95 -10.05 -17.93
N ILE A 445 5.50 -11.15 -17.40
CA ILE A 445 5.53 -11.45 -15.96
C ILE A 445 6.96 -11.67 -15.45
N SER A 446 7.16 -11.61 -14.12
CA SER A 446 8.43 -12.00 -13.49
C SER A 446 8.68 -13.49 -13.61
N MET A 447 9.95 -13.90 -13.46
CA MET A 447 10.37 -15.32 -13.48
C MET A 447 9.93 -16.12 -12.25
N GLU A 448 9.52 -15.44 -11.19
CA GLU A 448 9.20 -16.04 -9.88
C GLU A 448 8.24 -17.22 -9.96
N LEU A 449 7.21 -17.15 -10.81
CA LEU A 449 6.23 -18.23 -10.93
C LEU A 449 6.81 -19.47 -11.64
N SER A 450 7.63 -19.30 -12.68
CA SER A 450 8.23 -20.45 -13.37
C SER A 450 9.34 -21.10 -12.54
N GLU A 451 10.05 -20.32 -11.72
CA GLU A 451 11.07 -20.83 -10.79
C GLU A 451 10.48 -21.67 -9.67
N ALA A 452 9.22 -21.43 -9.28
CA ALA A 452 8.54 -22.21 -8.25
C ALA A 452 7.80 -23.44 -8.81
N ALA A 453 7.54 -23.49 -10.12
CA ALA A 453 6.75 -24.54 -10.74
C ALA A 453 7.64 -25.62 -11.36
N SER A 454 7.74 -26.77 -10.69
CA SER A 454 8.41 -27.96 -11.22
C SER A 454 7.42 -29.00 -11.75
N THR A 455 7.82 -29.77 -12.75
CA THR A 455 7.13 -31.01 -13.15
C THR A 455 7.77 -32.27 -12.54
N ASP A 456 8.79 -32.09 -11.70
CA ASP A 456 9.47 -33.18 -10.99
C ASP A 456 8.65 -33.61 -9.77
N PHE A 457 8.30 -34.90 -9.73
CA PHE A 457 7.59 -35.53 -8.61
C PHE A 457 8.37 -35.42 -7.30
N LEU A 458 9.69 -35.60 -7.34
CA LEU A 458 10.53 -35.59 -6.14
C LEU A 458 10.65 -34.20 -5.51
N TYR A 459 10.56 -33.14 -6.33
CA TYR A 459 10.57 -31.76 -5.84
C TYR A 459 9.40 -31.48 -4.89
N TYR A 460 8.18 -31.93 -5.24
CA TYR A 460 7.00 -31.72 -4.41
C TYR A 460 6.76 -32.81 -3.38
N ARG A 461 7.48 -33.93 -3.41
CA ARG A 461 7.34 -35.00 -2.41
C ARG A 461 7.70 -34.46 -1.02
N SER A 462 6.89 -34.79 -0.03
CA SER A 462 7.12 -34.39 1.36
C SER A 462 8.50 -34.83 1.82
N ARG A 463 9.28 -33.88 2.36
CA ARG A 463 10.60 -34.16 2.96
C ARG A 463 10.51 -34.85 4.32
N ILE A 464 9.30 -35.10 4.83
CA ILE A 464 9.10 -35.89 6.04
C ILE A 464 9.09 -37.36 5.64
N LEU A 465 10.23 -38.04 5.82
CA LEU A 465 10.38 -39.44 5.46
C LEU A 465 9.60 -40.35 6.42
N GLU A 466 9.63 -40.01 7.70
CA GLU A 466 8.98 -40.78 8.76
C GLU A 466 8.59 -39.87 9.92
N ILE A 467 7.44 -40.17 10.54
CA ILE A 467 6.97 -39.47 11.75
C ILE A 467 6.37 -40.49 12.70
N LEU A 468 6.82 -40.46 13.94
CA LEU A 468 6.29 -41.33 14.99
C LEU A 468 4.91 -40.84 15.46
N PRO A 469 3.99 -41.75 15.82
CA PRO A 469 2.76 -41.39 16.51
C PRO A 469 3.03 -40.64 17.82
N GLU A 470 2.13 -39.74 18.24
CA GLU A 470 2.32 -38.94 19.47
C GLU A 470 2.56 -39.76 20.74
N LYS A 471 1.95 -40.96 20.81
CA LYS A 471 2.07 -41.87 21.95
C LYS A 471 3.29 -42.80 21.88
N ALA A 472 4.11 -42.72 20.83
CA ALA A 472 5.29 -43.56 20.68
C ALA A 472 6.38 -43.14 21.68
N VAL A 473 6.99 -44.12 22.35
CA VAL A 473 8.04 -43.89 23.34
C VAL A 473 9.38 -44.32 22.76
N VAL A 474 10.33 -43.38 22.63
CA VAL A 474 11.67 -43.70 22.14
C VAL A 474 12.50 -44.30 23.29
N GLN A 475 12.92 -45.55 23.12
CA GLN A 475 13.64 -46.32 24.13
C GLN A 475 15.15 -46.15 24.03
N PHE A 476 15.69 -46.11 22.82
CA PHE A 476 17.12 -45.89 22.62
C PHE A 476 17.40 -45.25 21.26
N LEU A 477 18.59 -44.64 21.16
CA LEU A 477 19.22 -44.26 19.92
C LEU A 477 20.63 -44.85 19.90
N ARG A 478 20.97 -45.56 18.83
CA ARG A 478 22.28 -46.17 18.62
C ARG A 478 22.79 -45.83 17.22
N ILE A 479 24.08 -45.53 17.11
CA ILE A 479 24.78 -45.36 15.83
C ILE A 479 25.83 -46.44 15.72
N MET A 480 25.73 -47.24 14.66
CA MET A 480 26.64 -48.31 14.30
C MET A 480 27.52 -47.86 13.14
N GLU A 481 28.83 -48.07 13.25
CA GLU A 481 29.77 -47.97 12.14
C GLU A 481 29.82 -49.31 11.40
N LEU A 482 29.53 -49.26 10.10
CA LEU A 482 29.69 -50.38 9.19
C LEU A 482 31.16 -50.51 8.79
N ARG A 483 31.69 -51.72 8.94
CA ARG A 483 33.10 -52.06 8.69
C ARG A 483 33.15 -53.22 7.70
N ASN A 484 34.04 -53.11 6.72
CA ASN A 484 34.14 -54.13 5.69
C ASN A 484 34.72 -55.42 6.30
N ALA A 485 34.05 -56.55 6.08
CA ALA A 485 34.43 -57.86 6.62
C ALA A 485 34.56 -57.95 8.16
N GLU A 486 34.01 -57.00 8.92
CA GLU A 486 33.98 -56.98 10.38
C GLU A 486 32.54 -56.71 10.88
N PRO A 487 32.16 -57.20 12.08
CA PRO A 487 30.85 -56.89 12.64
C PRO A 487 30.69 -55.37 12.88
N PRO A 488 29.48 -54.80 12.72
CA PRO A 488 29.23 -53.39 13.00
C PRO A 488 29.66 -53.00 14.43
N ARG A 489 30.28 -51.83 14.59
CA ARG A 489 30.72 -51.31 15.90
C ARG A 489 29.78 -50.21 16.37
N ALA A 490 29.26 -50.30 17.59
CA ALA A 490 28.55 -49.16 18.20
C ALA A 490 29.54 -48.01 18.46
N VAL A 491 29.34 -46.88 17.78
CA VAL A 491 30.15 -45.65 17.99
C VAL A 491 29.45 -44.66 18.92
N PHE A 492 28.13 -44.76 19.04
CA PHE A 492 27.34 -44.00 19.99
C PHE A 492 26.10 -44.79 20.40
N GLU A 493 25.73 -44.75 21.68
CA GLU A 493 24.47 -45.29 22.18
C GLU A 493 23.98 -44.46 23.36
N ILE A 494 22.68 -44.21 23.38
CA ILE A 494 21.99 -43.60 24.50
C ILE A 494 20.64 -44.28 24.70
N GLN A 495 20.30 -44.56 25.96
CA GLN A 495 19.04 -45.21 26.34
C GLN A 495 18.22 -44.26 27.21
N SER A 496 16.90 -44.36 27.12
CA SER A 496 15.98 -43.62 27.96
C SER A 496 15.57 -44.42 29.19
N ALA A 497 15.11 -43.71 30.21
CA ALA A 497 14.32 -44.29 31.27
C ALA A 497 12.85 -43.97 30.98
N ASN A 498 12.10 -44.91 30.42
CA ASN A 498 10.70 -44.74 30.01
C ASN A 498 10.47 -43.52 29.10
N GLY A 499 11.33 -43.32 28.10
CA GLY A 499 11.23 -42.19 27.17
C GLY A 499 11.93 -40.90 27.62
N ASP A 500 12.39 -40.81 28.87
CA ASP A 500 13.20 -39.67 29.34
C ASP A 500 14.70 -39.91 29.14
N PHE A 501 15.32 -39.04 28.34
CA PHE A 501 16.76 -39.03 28.07
C PHE A 501 17.53 -38.02 28.94
N SER A 502 16.87 -37.22 29.78
CA SER A 502 17.47 -36.07 30.49
C SER A 502 18.69 -36.48 31.32
N LYS A 503 18.57 -37.57 32.08
CA LYS A 503 19.69 -38.11 32.87
C LYS A 503 20.85 -38.55 31.99
N ALA A 504 20.59 -39.34 30.95
CA ALA A 504 21.63 -39.84 30.05
C ALA A 504 22.32 -38.71 29.27
N LEU A 505 21.57 -37.70 28.83
CA LEU A 505 22.08 -36.53 28.12
C LEU A 505 22.94 -35.61 29.02
N SER A 506 22.68 -35.57 30.32
CA SER A 506 23.45 -34.77 31.28
C SER A 506 24.87 -35.32 31.53
N LEU A 507 25.08 -36.61 31.23
CA LEU A 507 26.38 -37.27 31.37
C LEU A 507 27.30 -37.03 30.16
N LEU A 508 26.77 -36.48 29.06
CA LEU A 508 27.54 -36.20 27.85
C LEU A 508 28.13 -34.78 27.86
N PRO A 509 29.31 -34.56 27.25
CA PRO A 509 29.81 -33.21 26.97
C PRO A 509 28.79 -32.38 26.21
N GLN A 510 28.75 -31.06 26.44
CA GLN A 510 27.71 -30.16 25.92
C GLN A 510 27.45 -30.32 24.41
N ARG A 511 28.50 -30.41 23.58
CA ARG A 511 28.37 -30.58 22.12
C ARG A 511 27.72 -31.91 21.74
N ARG A 512 28.18 -33.03 22.31
CA ARG A 512 27.59 -34.35 22.10
C ARG A 512 26.17 -34.46 22.65
N SER A 513 25.88 -33.83 23.80
CA SER A 513 24.52 -33.75 24.35
C SER A 513 23.58 -33.02 23.39
N SER A 514 24.02 -31.90 22.81
CA SER A 514 23.26 -31.17 21.80
C SER A 514 23.04 -32.01 20.53
N ALA A 515 24.08 -32.66 20.02
CA ALA A 515 23.99 -33.53 18.84
C ALA A 515 23.05 -34.72 19.08
N ALA A 516 23.11 -35.36 20.25
CA ALA A 516 22.21 -36.45 20.62
C ALA A 516 20.75 -35.99 20.70
N LYS A 517 20.48 -34.81 21.28
CA LYS A 517 19.12 -34.20 21.26
C LYS A 517 18.62 -33.98 19.84
N THR A 518 19.48 -33.48 18.96
CA THR A 518 19.16 -33.29 17.54
C THR A 518 18.78 -34.62 16.89
N LEU A 519 19.60 -35.66 17.01
CA LEU A 519 19.28 -36.96 16.39
C LEU A 519 18.07 -37.67 17.03
N LEU A 520 17.82 -37.49 18.33
CA LEU A 520 16.59 -37.96 18.97
C LEU A 520 15.36 -37.26 18.39
N SER A 521 15.45 -35.96 18.09
CA SER A 521 14.37 -35.23 17.40
C SER A 521 14.17 -35.73 15.96
N PHE A 522 15.26 -36.02 15.24
CA PHE A 522 15.21 -36.67 13.91
C PHE A 522 14.57 -38.05 13.97
N GLY A 523 14.88 -38.86 14.98
CA GLY A 523 14.28 -40.18 15.17
C GLY A 523 12.77 -40.14 15.41
N LYS A 524 12.25 -39.04 15.98
CA LYS A 524 10.80 -38.80 16.14
C LYS A 524 10.13 -38.28 14.87
N ARG A 525 10.80 -37.38 14.15
CA ARG A 525 10.34 -36.81 12.89
C ARG A 525 11.53 -36.64 11.95
N PHE A 526 11.66 -37.56 11.00
CA PHE A 526 12.78 -37.56 10.08
C PHE A 526 12.49 -36.62 8.92
N VAL A 527 13.17 -35.47 8.91
CA VAL A 527 13.15 -34.53 7.78
C VAL A 527 14.45 -34.63 6.99
N ILE A 528 14.33 -34.95 5.69
CA ILE A 528 15.46 -35.05 4.76
C ILE A 528 15.75 -33.70 4.09
N GLY A 529 16.87 -33.61 3.36
CA GLY A 529 17.16 -32.50 2.45
C GLY A 529 16.34 -32.63 1.15
N ASP A 530 16.86 -33.38 0.19
CA ASP A 530 16.21 -33.66 -1.09
C ASP A 530 16.33 -35.14 -1.45
N TYR A 531 15.33 -35.66 -2.16
CA TYR A 531 15.36 -37.01 -2.69
C TYR A 531 16.33 -37.14 -3.86
N LEU A 532 16.96 -38.31 -3.99
CA LEU A 532 17.62 -38.73 -5.21
C LEU A 532 16.69 -39.67 -5.97
N ASP A 533 16.73 -39.61 -7.31
CA ASP A 533 15.98 -40.51 -8.20
C ASP A 533 16.65 -41.88 -8.27
N ALA A 534 16.64 -42.59 -7.15
CA ALA A 534 17.13 -43.96 -7.03
C ALA A 534 16.44 -44.69 -5.86
N PRO A 535 16.22 -46.01 -5.97
CA PRO A 535 15.75 -46.83 -4.86
C PRO A 535 16.87 -47.03 -3.83
N PHE A 536 16.52 -47.58 -2.67
CA PHE A 536 17.52 -47.97 -1.69
C PHE A 536 18.33 -49.17 -2.19
N SER A 537 19.64 -49.17 -1.94
CA SER A 537 20.52 -50.30 -2.24
C SER A 537 21.42 -50.59 -1.06
N ASP A 538 21.58 -51.88 -0.69
CA ASP A 538 22.51 -52.28 0.38
C ASP A 538 23.98 -51.93 0.07
N LYS A 539 24.32 -51.69 -1.20
CA LYS A 539 25.68 -51.36 -1.64
C LYS A 539 26.07 -49.90 -1.40
N GLY A 540 25.11 -49.03 -1.09
CA GLY A 540 25.33 -47.59 -0.97
C GLY A 540 24.37 -46.79 -1.86
N VAL A 541 24.76 -45.55 -2.13
CA VAL A 541 24.04 -44.64 -3.03
C VAL A 541 24.91 -44.29 -4.22
N GLU A 542 24.30 -44.27 -5.40
CA GLU A 542 24.95 -43.75 -6.60
C GLU A 542 24.60 -42.27 -6.76
N ALA A 543 25.62 -41.42 -6.79
CA ALA A 543 25.46 -39.98 -6.99
C ALA A 543 26.66 -39.44 -7.76
N GLN A 544 26.42 -38.53 -8.71
CA GLN A 544 27.48 -37.91 -9.54
C GLN A 544 28.37 -38.94 -10.27
N GLY A 545 27.81 -40.09 -10.67
CA GLY A 545 28.55 -41.16 -11.37
C GLY A 545 29.50 -41.97 -10.48
N GLN A 546 29.39 -41.84 -9.15
CA GLN A 546 30.17 -42.60 -8.18
C GLN A 546 29.25 -43.29 -7.16
N THR A 547 29.62 -44.50 -6.73
CA THR A 547 28.96 -45.20 -5.63
C THR A 547 29.61 -44.85 -4.29
N TYR A 548 28.80 -44.38 -3.36
CA TYR A 548 29.19 -44.08 -1.98
C TYR A 548 28.63 -45.17 -1.05
N PRO A 549 29.47 -46.02 -0.45
CA PRO A 549 29.00 -47.08 0.43
C PRO A 549 28.46 -46.52 1.74
N TRP A 550 27.50 -47.22 2.34
CA TRP A 550 27.02 -46.92 3.68
C TRP A 550 28.14 -47.10 4.70
N LYS A 551 28.36 -46.08 5.53
CA LYS A 551 29.37 -46.07 6.59
C LYS A 551 28.75 -46.17 7.97
N TYR A 552 27.54 -45.66 8.15
CA TYR A 552 26.86 -45.65 9.44
C TYR A 552 25.42 -46.15 9.30
N VAL A 553 24.89 -46.74 10.37
CA VAL A 553 23.47 -47.04 10.55
C VAL A 553 23.03 -46.42 11.86
N MET A 554 21.98 -45.59 11.83
CA MET A 554 21.30 -45.14 13.03
C MET A 554 20.09 -46.03 13.27
N GLU A 555 20.02 -46.59 14.46
CA GLU A 555 18.91 -47.39 14.96
C GLU A 555 18.20 -46.61 16.06
N VAL A 556 16.88 -46.47 15.94
CA VAL A 556 16.04 -45.89 16.99
C VAL A 556 15.01 -46.94 17.39
N GLY A 557 15.11 -47.39 18.63
CA GLY A 557 14.14 -48.31 19.22
C GLY A 557 12.95 -47.54 19.75
N VAL A 558 11.75 -47.92 19.31
CA VAL A 558 10.51 -47.24 19.65
C VAL A 558 9.50 -48.25 20.16
N GLU A 559 8.87 -47.93 21.27
CA GLU A 559 7.73 -48.66 21.79
C GLU A 559 6.45 -48.01 21.31
N LEU A 560 5.65 -48.78 20.56
CA LEU A 560 4.38 -48.35 20.01
C LEU A 560 3.23 -48.89 20.88
N PRO A 561 2.20 -48.09 21.18
CA PRO A 561 1.01 -48.56 21.88
C PRO A 561 0.19 -49.47 20.96
N GLY A 562 -0.02 -50.73 21.36
CA GLY A 562 -0.90 -51.68 20.69
C GLY A 562 -2.37 -51.47 21.03
N THR A 563 -3.25 -52.13 20.26
CA THR A 563 -4.72 -52.06 20.42
C THR A 563 -5.23 -52.69 21.72
N ASP A 564 -4.49 -53.65 22.31
CA ASP A 564 -4.93 -54.46 23.45
C ASP A 564 -4.02 -54.31 24.68
N SER A 565 -3.48 -53.11 24.94
CA SER A 565 -2.53 -52.85 26.04
C SER A 565 -1.17 -53.56 25.91
N SER A 566 -0.93 -54.29 24.81
CA SER A 566 0.38 -54.80 24.45
C SER A 566 1.26 -53.69 23.89
N THR A 567 2.54 -53.71 24.21
CA THR A 567 3.52 -52.80 23.61
C THR A 567 4.39 -53.57 22.62
N GLN A 568 4.55 -53.01 21.41
CA GLN A 568 5.41 -53.57 20.38
C GLN A 568 6.63 -52.70 20.24
N THR A 569 7.82 -53.31 20.33
CA THR A 569 9.07 -52.60 20.04
C THR A 569 9.38 -52.71 18.56
N GLU A 570 9.48 -51.57 17.88
CA GLU A 570 9.97 -51.44 16.51
C GLU A 570 11.37 -50.81 16.53
N ILE A 571 12.27 -51.26 15.65
CA ILE A 571 13.58 -50.63 15.46
C ILE A 571 13.59 -49.98 14.08
N LEU A 572 13.59 -48.64 14.06
CA LEU A 572 13.75 -47.87 12.85
C LEU A 572 15.23 -47.79 12.47
N LYS A 573 15.54 -47.94 11.17
CA LYS A 573 16.91 -47.98 10.66
C LYS A 573 17.10 -47.02 9.49
N TRP A 574 18.13 -46.19 9.59
CA TRP A 574 18.56 -45.29 8.51
C TRP A 574 20.06 -45.44 8.27
N HIS A 575 20.45 -45.54 7.00
CA HIS A 575 21.83 -45.69 6.57
C HIS A 575 22.39 -44.35 6.15
N PHE A 576 23.68 -44.12 6.41
CA PHE A 576 24.37 -42.89 6.02
C PHE A 576 25.74 -43.19 5.45
N THR A 577 26.14 -42.43 4.43
CA THR A 577 27.51 -42.44 3.93
C THR A 577 28.45 -41.76 4.93
N LYS A 578 29.76 -41.81 4.67
CA LYS A 578 30.68 -40.83 5.28
C LYS A 578 30.27 -39.42 4.84
N ARG A 579 30.50 -38.41 5.70
CA ARG A 579 30.39 -36.99 5.32
C ARG A 579 31.32 -36.72 4.13
N LEU A 580 30.77 -36.24 3.03
CA LEU A 580 31.50 -35.99 1.78
C LEU A 580 31.97 -34.54 1.69
N GLY A 581 31.25 -33.61 2.33
CA GLY A 581 31.61 -32.20 2.41
C GLY A 581 30.92 -31.48 3.57
N GLY A 582 31.02 -30.15 3.61
CA GLY A 582 30.38 -29.33 4.64
C GLY A 582 28.86 -29.51 4.68
N THR A 583 28.22 -29.62 3.52
CA THR A 583 26.75 -29.68 3.37
C THR A 583 26.27 -30.95 2.66
N VAL A 584 27.17 -31.93 2.45
CA VAL A 584 26.86 -33.12 1.66
C VAL A 584 27.14 -34.38 2.46
N GLN A 585 26.07 -35.08 2.77
CA GLN A 585 26.05 -36.46 3.24
C GLN A 585 24.75 -37.10 2.76
N TYR A 586 24.86 -38.33 2.26
CA TYR A 586 23.69 -39.06 1.77
C TYR A 586 23.15 -40.00 2.84
N GLY A 587 21.83 -40.15 2.85
CA GLY A 587 21.10 -41.12 3.64
C GLY A 587 20.27 -42.06 2.77
N GLY A 588 19.90 -43.19 3.34
CA GLY A 588 19.05 -44.19 2.69
C GLY A 588 18.19 -44.94 3.70
N SER A 589 16.98 -45.32 3.29
CA SER A 589 16.09 -46.17 4.09
C SER A 589 15.47 -47.24 3.22
N ALA A 590 15.69 -48.50 3.61
CA ALA A 590 15.06 -49.66 2.99
C ALA A 590 13.54 -49.65 3.19
N LYS A 591 13.06 -49.18 4.36
CA LYS A 591 11.62 -49.14 4.69
C LYS A 591 10.84 -48.21 3.74
N SER A 592 11.44 -47.08 3.38
CA SER A 592 10.83 -46.11 2.46
C SER A 592 11.27 -46.28 1.00
N ASP A 593 12.11 -47.28 0.72
CA ASP A 593 12.82 -47.52 -0.54
C ASP A 593 13.33 -46.22 -1.20
N ALA A 594 14.11 -45.45 -0.45
CA ALA A 594 14.54 -44.12 -0.89
C ALA A 594 15.96 -43.78 -0.45
N VAL A 595 16.63 -43.00 -1.29
CA VAL A 595 17.88 -42.29 -0.99
C VAL A 595 17.70 -40.78 -1.07
N TYR A 596 18.46 -40.05 -0.25
CA TYR A 596 18.27 -38.62 -0.04
C TYR A 596 19.54 -37.94 0.47
N THR A 597 19.59 -36.61 0.38
CA THR A 597 20.54 -35.79 1.13
C THR A 597 20.02 -35.53 2.55
N LEU A 598 20.92 -35.31 3.48
CA LEU A 598 20.59 -34.94 4.86
C LEU A 598 20.50 -33.42 5.01
N SER A 599 19.72 -32.95 5.99
CA SER A 599 19.76 -31.56 6.40
C SER A 599 21.06 -31.23 7.14
N ASP A 600 21.54 -29.99 7.05
CA ASP A 600 22.81 -29.55 7.67
C ASP A 600 22.88 -29.90 9.16
N SER A 601 21.79 -29.68 9.89
CA SER A 601 21.70 -30.01 11.32
C SER A 601 21.86 -31.50 11.62
N CYS A 602 21.42 -32.38 10.72
CA CYS A 602 21.60 -33.83 10.84
C CYS A 602 23.04 -34.22 10.54
N ILE A 603 23.63 -33.63 9.49
CA ILE A 603 25.03 -33.85 9.09
C ILE A 603 25.97 -33.51 10.27
N ASP A 604 25.79 -32.33 10.87
CA ASP A 604 26.64 -31.89 11.97
C ASP A 604 26.44 -32.72 13.23
N ALA A 605 25.21 -33.12 13.54
CA ALA A 605 24.93 -33.98 14.68
C ALA A 605 25.51 -35.40 14.51
N LEU A 606 25.36 -36.01 13.33
CA LEU A 606 26.00 -37.30 13.01
C LEU A 606 27.52 -37.18 13.10
N PHE A 607 28.11 -36.10 12.58
CA PHE A 607 29.55 -35.87 12.60
C PHE A 607 30.09 -35.73 14.04
N GLU A 608 29.42 -34.98 14.92
CA GLU A 608 29.83 -34.82 16.32
C GLU A 608 29.78 -36.14 17.11
N LEU A 609 28.84 -37.03 16.80
CA LEU A 609 28.69 -38.31 17.50
C LEU A 609 29.54 -39.43 16.92
N THR A 610 29.90 -39.37 15.64
CA THR A 610 30.70 -40.41 14.96
C THR A 610 32.21 -40.15 14.93
N GLN A 611 32.67 -38.96 15.30
CA GLN A 611 34.11 -38.69 15.40
C GLN A 611 34.78 -39.47 16.55
N GLU A 612 35.91 -40.10 16.25
CA GLU A 612 36.83 -40.61 17.27
C GLU A 612 37.56 -39.45 17.94
N TYR A 613 37.25 -39.20 19.22
CA TYR A 613 37.98 -38.23 20.02
C TYR A 613 39.33 -38.83 20.43
N ALA A 614 40.40 -38.50 19.71
CA ALA A 614 41.74 -38.63 20.26
C ALA A 614 41.94 -37.46 21.24
N PRO A 615 42.20 -37.69 22.54
CA PRO A 615 42.59 -36.59 23.42
C PRO A 615 43.83 -35.91 22.80
N PRO A 616 43.92 -34.56 22.84
CA PRO A 616 45.11 -33.89 22.34
C PRO A 616 46.33 -34.50 23.04
N LYS A 617 47.35 -34.92 22.28
CA LYS A 617 48.64 -35.32 22.86
C LYS A 617 49.05 -34.19 23.80
N SER A 618 49.22 -34.51 25.08
CA SER A 618 49.74 -33.57 26.06
C SER A 618 51.06 -33.04 25.53
N VAL A 619 51.07 -31.76 25.14
CA VAL A 619 52.33 -31.07 24.82
C VAL A 619 53.00 -30.86 26.18
N GLU A 620 53.88 -31.79 26.57
CA GLU A 620 54.85 -31.54 27.63
C GLU A 620 55.69 -30.34 27.17
N LYS A 621 55.35 -29.14 27.64
CA LYS A 621 56.26 -28.00 27.53
C LYS A 621 57.46 -28.31 28.43
N PRO A 622 58.69 -28.35 27.92
CA PRO A 622 59.86 -28.43 28.78
C PRO A 622 59.89 -27.19 29.68
N ALA A 623 60.31 -27.38 30.94
CA ALA A 623 60.43 -26.30 31.92
C ALA A 623 61.31 -25.16 31.36
N PRO A 624 60.96 -23.89 31.62
CA PRO A 624 61.74 -22.76 31.14
C PRO A 624 63.14 -22.78 31.76
N ASP A 625 64.15 -22.61 30.91
CA ASP A 625 65.57 -22.53 31.27
C ASP A 625 65.80 -21.33 32.22
N PRO A 626 66.41 -21.51 33.41
CA PRO A 626 66.67 -20.40 34.31
C PRO A 626 67.63 -19.39 33.65
N LEU A 627 67.14 -18.16 33.52
CA LEU A 627 67.86 -16.99 33.02
C LEU A 627 69.28 -16.92 33.62
N LYS A 628 70.30 -17.02 32.77
CA LYS A 628 71.66 -16.57 33.10
C LYS A 628 71.68 -15.05 33.15
N GLN A 629 72.20 -14.52 34.26
CA GLN A 629 72.45 -13.10 34.51
C GLN A 629 73.45 -12.51 33.52
#